data_AF-A0A953RWA8-F1
#
_entry.id   AF-A0A953RWA8-F1
#
_cell.length_a   1.000
_cell.length_b   1.000
_cell.length_c   1.000
_cell.angle_alpha   90.00
_cell.angle_beta   90.00
_cell.angle_gamma   90.00
#
_symmetry.space_group_name_H-M   'P 1'
#
loop_
_entity.id
_entity.type
_entity.pdbx_description
1 polymer ?
#
loop_
_entity_poly.entity_id
_entity_poly.type
_entity_poly.pdbx_seq_one_letter_code
_entity_poly.pdbx_strand_id
1 'polypeptide(L)' 'MEAAVGEIAESKGAAQPKVSASSRMLGGELPIDSLDLATIVLRLDTETGQRPFEDGFIEFHTAGELAKLYSQP' A
#
# COMPACT_ATOMS: atom_id res chain seq x y z
N MET A 1 4.93 -1.35 6.79
CA MET A 1 4.72 -1.54 5.33
C MET A 1 4.74 -3.02 4.95
N GLU A 2 5.85 -3.74 5.12
CA GLU A 2 5.92 -5.17 4.73
C GLU A 2 4.90 -6.06 5.46
N ALA A 3 4.69 -5.83 6.77
CA ALA A 3 3.72 -6.60 7.56
C ALA A 3 2.26 -6.41 7.07
N ALA A 4 1.85 -5.17 6.77
CA ALA A 4 0.49 -4.86 6.36
C ALA A 4 0.13 -5.44 4.98
N VAL A 5 1.08 -5.45 4.03
CA VAL A 5 0.84 -6.05 2.72
C VAL A 5 0.92 -7.58 2.77
N GLY A 6 1.77 -8.14 3.63
CA GLY A 6 1.81 -9.57 3.92
C GLY A 6 0.48 -10.10 4.47
N GLU A 7 -0.11 -9.41 5.45
CA GLU A 7 -1.39 -9.80 6.04
C GLU A 7 -2.55 -9.73 5.05
N ILE A 8 -2.58 -8.73 4.16
CA ILE A 8 -3.65 -8.58 3.15
C ILE A 8 -3.53 -9.67 2.08
N ALA A 9 -2.31 -10.05 1.69
CA ALA A 9 -2.07 -11.17 0.79
C ALA A 9 -2.48 -12.52 1.41
N GLU A 10 -2.12 -12.75 2.68
CA GLU A 10 -2.53 -13.95 3.43
C GLU A 10 -4.05 -14.03 3.61
N SER A 11 -4.71 -12.91 3.90
CA SER A 11 -6.18 -12.85 4.05
C SER A 11 -6.91 -13.15 2.74
N LYS A 12 -6.27 -12.92 1.59
CA LYS A 12 -6.78 -13.28 0.25
C LYS A 12 -6.36 -14.66 -0.26
N GLY A 13 -5.63 -15.44 0.55
CA GLY A 13 -5.13 -16.78 0.16
C GLY A 13 -4.04 -16.72 -0.92
N ALA A 14 -3.47 -15.55 -1.18
CA ALA A 14 -2.35 -15.38 -2.10
C ALA A 14 -1.04 -15.50 -1.32
N ALA A 15 -0.10 -16.29 -1.84
CA ALA A 15 1.25 -16.38 -1.24
C ALA A 15 1.82 -14.97 -1.07
N GLN A 16 2.24 -14.60 0.15
CA GLN A 16 2.79 -13.28 0.47
C GLN A 16 3.78 -12.85 -0.62
N PRO A 17 3.38 -11.94 -1.54
CA PRO A 17 4.29 -11.50 -2.57
C PRO A 17 5.37 -10.69 -1.87
N LYS A 18 6.64 -10.92 -2.24
CA LYS A 18 7.72 -10.01 -1.81
C LYS A 18 7.42 -8.63 -2.39
N VAL A 19 6.86 -7.75 -1.56
CA VAL A 19 6.60 -6.37 -1.93
C VAL A 19 7.93 -5.63 -1.87
N SER A 20 8.56 -5.48 -3.02
CA SER A 20 9.71 -4.61 -3.16
C SER A 20 9.24 -3.16 -3.28
N ALA A 21 10.11 -2.20 -2.93
CA ALA A 21 9.84 -0.78 -3.17
C ALA A 21 9.53 -0.48 -4.67
N SER A 22 10.02 -1.31 -5.59
CA SER A 22 9.77 -1.21 -7.03
C SER A 22 8.48 -1.91 -7.50
N SER A 23 7.79 -2.64 -6.63
CA SER A 23 6.57 -3.36 -6.99
C SER A 23 5.44 -2.38 -7.28
N ARG A 24 4.83 -2.51 -8.46
CA ARG A 24 3.74 -1.65 -8.92
C ARG A 24 2.44 -2.00 -8.19
N MET A 25 1.79 -0.98 -7.62
CA MET A 25 0.58 -1.10 -6.80
C MET A 25 -0.70 -1.34 -7.59
N LEU A 26 -0.82 -0.81 -8.82
CA LEU A 26 -1.99 -1.04 -9.67
C LEU A 26 -1.55 -1.41 -11.09
N GLY A 27 -2.19 -2.42 -11.69
CA GLY A 27 -1.86 -2.87 -13.04
C GLY A 27 -0.44 -3.44 -13.18
N GLY A 28 0.09 -4.01 -12.10
CA GLY A 28 1.38 -4.69 -12.05
C GLY A 28 1.24 -6.20 -11.83
N GLU A 29 2.30 -6.80 -11.27
CA GLU A 29 2.33 -8.22 -10.92
C GLU A 29 1.62 -8.54 -9.60
N LEU A 30 1.29 -7.52 -8.80
CA LEU A 30 0.58 -7.71 -7.54
C LEU A 30 -0.92 -7.93 -7.79
N PRO A 31 -1.56 -8.90 -7.12
CA PRO A 31 -3.00 -9.17 -7.26
C PRO A 31 -3.83 -8.21 -6.41
N ILE A 32 -3.68 -6.91 -6.66
CA ILE A 32 -4.38 -5.83 -5.94
C ILE A 32 -5.07 -4.92 -6.96
N ASP A 33 -6.30 -4.57 -6.63
CA ASP A 33 -7.12 -3.64 -7.38
C ASP A 33 -7.31 -2.31 -6.63
N SER A 34 -8.00 -1.35 -7.26
CA SER A 34 -8.19 -0.01 -6.70
C SER A 34 -8.95 -0.01 -5.36
N LEU A 35 -9.79 -1.01 -5.10
CA LEU A 35 -10.49 -1.14 -3.82
C LEU A 35 -9.56 -1.68 -2.72
N ASP A 36 -8.71 -2.64 -3.05
CA ASP A 36 -7.67 -3.12 -2.14
C ASP A 36 -6.71 -2.01 -1.76
N LEU A 37 -6.31 -1.20 -2.74
CA LEU A 37 -5.42 -0.07 -2.50
C LEU A 37 -6.03 0.94 -1.53
N ALA A 38 -7.31 1.29 -1.71
CA ALA A 38 -8.02 2.17 -0.78
C ALA A 38 -8.06 1.60 0.64
N THR A 39 -8.20 0.27 0.78
CA THR A 39 -8.18 -0.42 2.07
C THR A 39 -6.79 -0.39 2.71
N ILE A 40 -5.73 -0.59 1.93
CA ILE A 40 -4.34 -0.48 2.39
C ILE A 40 -4.04 0.93 2.90
N VAL A 41 -4.42 1.96 2.13
CA VAL A 41 -4.26 3.37 2.51
C VAL A 41 -4.99 3.67 3.81
N LEU A 42 -6.27 3.29 3.93
CA LEU A 42 -7.05 3.52 5.15
C LEU A 42 -6.44 2.82 6.38
N ARG A 43 -5.91 1.60 6.21
CA ARG A 43 -5.26 0.86 7.29
C ARG A 43 -3.96 1.54 7.70
N LEU A 44 -3.13 1.96 6.75
CA LEU A 44 -1.91 2.72 7.02
C LEU A 44 -2.22 4.06 7.71
N ASP A 45 -3.26 4.77 7.29
CA ASP A 45 -3.71 6.00 7.96
C ASP A 45 -4.08 5.76 9.42
N THR A 46 -4.75 4.64 9.70
CA THR A 46 -5.18 4.27 11.05
C THR A 46 -4.00 3.82 11.92
N GLU A 47 -3.06 3.04 11.34
CA GLU A 47 -1.91 2.49 12.07
C GLU A 47 -0.80 3.52 12.32
N THR A 48 -0.56 4.41 11.36
CA THR A 48 0.50 5.42 11.45
C THR A 48 -0.01 6.75 12.00
N GLY A 49 -1.30 7.01 11.92
CA GLY A 49 -1.91 8.31 12.23
C GLY A 49 -1.63 9.40 11.20
N GLN A 50 -0.89 9.10 10.12
CA GLN A 50 -0.60 10.03 9.03
C GLN A 50 -1.64 9.86 7.94
N ARG A 51 -2.12 10.98 7.37
CA ARG A 51 -3.06 10.96 6.26
C ARG A 51 -2.50 11.75 5.08
N PRO A 52 -1.49 11.21 4.37
CA PRO A 52 -0.83 11.93 3.28
C PRO A 52 -1.80 12.30 2.14
N PHE A 53 -2.95 11.64 2.06
CA PHE A 53 -3.98 11.89 1.06
C PHE A 53 -5.10 12.85 1.52
N GLU A 54 -5.05 13.38 2.76
CA GLU A 54 -6.10 14.27 3.29
C GLU A 54 -6.14 15.63 2.57
N ASP A 55 -4.97 16.14 2.14
CA ASP A 55 -4.83 17.38 1.38
C ASP A 55 -5.05 17.20 -0.14
N GLY A 56 -5.29 15.96 -0.60
CA GLY A 56 -5.54 15.65 -2.00
C GLY A 56 -4.92 14.34 -2.46
N PHE A 57 -5.26 13.94 -3.69
CA PHE A 57 -4.68 12.74 -4.29
C PHE A 57 -3.22 12.97 -4.66
N ILE A 58 -2.33 12.20 -4.06
CA ILE A 58 -0.92 12.14 -4.45
C ILE A 58 -0.75 10.99 -5.43
N GLU A 59 -0.19 11.26 -6.60
CA GLU A 59 0.09 10.23 -7.58
C GLU A 59 1.24 9.33 -7.10
N PHE A 60 1.01 8.02 -7.07
CA PHE A 60 2.03 7.02 -6.79
C PHE A 60 1.76 5.77 -7.63
N HIS A 61 2.82 5.09 -8.03
CA HIS A 61 2.73 3.89 -8.87
C HIS A 61 3.28 2.65 -8.19
N THR A 62 4.17 2.83 -7.22
CA THR A 62 4.92 1.76 -6.57
C THR A 62 4.73 1.72 -5.05
N ALA A 63 5.02 0.57 -4.47
CA ALA A 63 5.00 0.37 -3.02
C ALA A 63 5.97 1.31 -2.29
N GLY A 64 7.13 1.59 -2.90
CA GLY A 64 8.15 2.45 -2.33
C GLY A 64 7.74 3.93 -2.33
N GLU A 65 7.02 4.38 -3.36
CA GLU A 65 6.43 5.72 -3.38
C GLU A 65 5.39 5.87 -2.27
N LEU A 66 4.48 4.90 -2.14
CA LEU A 66 3.50 4.89 -1.06
C LEU A 66 4.19 4.90 0.31
N ALA A 67 5.22 4.07 0.51
CA ALA A 67 5.95 4.02 1.78
C ALA A 67 6.66 5.32 2.13
N LYS A 68 7.17 6.05 1.13
CA LYS A 68 7.75 7.38 1.34
C LYS A 68 6.71 8.39 1.81
N LEU A 69 5.48 8.34 1.31
CA LEU A 69 4.40 9.24 1.74
C LEU A 69 4.10 9.08 3.24
N TYR A 70 4.10 7.85 3.75
CA TYR A 70 3.91 7.53 5.17
C TYR A 70 5.19 7.59 6.03
N SER A 71 6.33 7.93 5.42
CA SER A 71 7.62 8.11 6.12
C SER A 71 8.02 9.58 6.21
N GLN A 72 7.18 10.49 5.71
CA GLN A 72 7.38 11.93 5.87
C GLN A 72 6.95 12.33 7.29
N PRO A 73 7.73 13.17 7.99
CA PRO A 73 7.46 13.57 9.37
C PRO A 73 6.26 14.51 9.52
#